data_AF-A0A2S2NMZ8-F1
#
_entry.id   AF-A0A2S2NMZ8-F1
#
_cell.length_a   1.000
_cell.length_b   1.000
_cell.length_c   1.000
_cell.angle_alpha   90.00
_cell.angle_beta   90.00
_cell.angle_gamma   90.00
#
_symmetry.space_group_name_H-M   'P 1'
#
loop_
_entity.id
_entity.type
_entity.pdbx_description
1 polymer ?
#
loop_
_entity_poly.entity_id
_entity_poly.type
_entity_poly.pdbx_seq_one_letter_code
_entity_poly.pdbx_strand_id
1 'polypeptide(L)'
;MQMKSRDASVTVRADWNTIEEMDFVRFSKLSLPTVKDPEDLVCCGSLEYYDKSYDRINVKNEKPLQRVDRLFHTVTTTDDPIIRKLVKTVGNVYATDAILACLMCCTRSNYSWDIVIEKVGDKLFFDKRDNTEFDLLTVNETAVEPPSEEANSLNSPRNLALEATFINHNFSQQVLKTGEARYKFEEANPFVSDDETDGEVASVAYRYRKWDLDNGIVLVARCEHDSVLQVPNGDLQFLTIKALNEWDSKLSGGVDWRHKLDVQRGGVLATELRNNACKLAKWTVQALLAGSDYIKFGYVSRVQVRDSSKHVILGTQQYKPTEFATQINLNMDNAWGILRCIIDLCMKQKDGKY
;
A
#
# COMPACT_ATOMS: atom_id res chain seq x y z
N MET A 1 5.14 23.13 22.44
CA MET A 1 6.46 22.55 22.09
C MET A 1 6.57 22.65 20.58
N GLN A 2 7.56 23.34 20.04
CA GLN A 2 7.76 23.37 18.58
C GLN A 2 8.02 21.92 18.13
N MET A 3 7.12 21.35 17.32
CA MET A 3 7.42 20.11 16.60
C MET A 3 8.69 20.38 15.80
N LYS A 4 9.77 19.62 16.06
CA LYS A 4 10.90 19.60 15.14
C LYS A 4 10.34 19.28 13.75
N SER A 5 10.72 20.09 12.76
CA SER A 5 10.44 19.78 11.36
C SER A 5 11.08 18.43 11.06
N ARG A 6 10.27 17.49 10.55
CA ARG A 6 10.75 16.17 10.17
C ARG A 6 11.76 16.26 9.02
N ASP A 7 12.66 15.29 8.96
CA ASP A 7 13.63 15.22 7.88
C ASP A 7 12.94 15.05 6.52
N ALA A 8 13.43 15.78 5.52
CA ALA A 8 12.98 15.64 4.15
C ALA A 8 13.40 14.29 3.59
N SER A 9 12.56 13.67 2.77
CA SER A 9 12.87 12.39 2.11
C SER A 9 14.05 12.52 1.13
N VAL A 10 14.31 13.75 0.66
CA VAL A 10 15.49 14.10 -0.12
C VAL A 10 16.04 15.47 0.23
N THR A 11 17.37 15.57 0.23
CA THR A 11 18.06 16.87 0.26
C THR A 11 17.93 17.57 -1.09
N VAL A 12 17.14 18.65 -1.12
CA VAL A 12 17.01 19.52 -2.30
C VAL A 12 18.36 20.18 -2.60
N ARG A 13 18.82 20.05 -3.84
CA ARG A 13 20.10 20.62 -4.28
C ARG A 13 19.88 21.97 -4.97
N ALA A 14 20.91 22.81 -4.97
CA ALA A 14 20.83 24.18 -5.50
C ALA A 14 20.64 24.23 -7.04
N ASP A 15 20.93 23.14 -7.75
CA ASP A 15 20.75 22.98 -9.20
C ASP A 15 19.36 22.47 -9.60
N TRP A 16 18.49 22.17 -8.63
CA TRP A 16 17.12 21.75 -8.90
C TRP A 16 16.25 22.95 -9.29
N ASN A 17 15.48 22.78 -10.36
CA ASN A 17 14.59 23.81 -10.88
C ASN A 17 13.14 23.48 -10.50
N THR A 18 12.49 24.38 -9.76
CA THR A 18 11.05 24.27 -9.48
C THR A 18 10.25 24.48 -10.76
N ILE A 19 9.43 23.50 -11.14
CA ILE A 19 8.56 23.57 -12.32
C ILE A 19 7.19 24.13 -11.95
N GLU A 20 6.56 23.58 -10.92
CA GLU A 20 5.23 23.96 -10.44
C GLU A 20 5.15 23.66 -8.94
N GLU A 21 4.44 24.50 -8.20
CA GLU A 21 4.08 24.26 -6.80
C GLU A 21 2.56 24.18 -6.67
N MET A 22 2.06 23.10 -6.06
CA MET A 22 0.64 22.86 -5.84
C MET A 22 0.37 22.56 -4.37
N ASP A 23 -0.55 23.34 -3.78
CA ASP A 23 -1.02 23.10 -2.42
C ASP A 23 -2.12 22.02 -2.37
N PHE A 24 -2.38 21.50 -1.18
CA PHE A 24 -3.40 20.47 -0.98
C PHE A 24 -4.83 20.98 -1.27
N VAL A 25 -5.07 22.29 -1.17
CA VAL A 25 -6.39 22.89 -1.46
C VAL A 25 -6.69 22.82 -2.95
N ARG A 26 -5.69 23.07 -3.82
CA ARG A 26 -5.82 22.89 -5.27
C ARG A 26 -6.02 21.42 -5.61
N PHE A 27 -5.22 20.51 -5.06
CA PHE A 27 -5.37 19.07 -5.32
C PHE A 27 -6.74 18.52 -4.90
N SER A 28 -7.29 18.99 -3.78
CA SER A 28 -8.57 18.53 -3.26
C SER A 28 -9.78 18.93 -4.13
N LYS A 29 -9.60 19.86 -5.08
CA LYS A 29 -10.64 20.32 -6.01
C LYS A 29 -10.59 19.63 -7.38
N LEU A 30 -9.55 18.84 -7.64
CA LEU A 30 -9.42 18.11 -8.90
C LEU A 30 -10.40 16.95 -8.96
N SER A 31 -10.82 16.59 -10.17
CA SER A 31 -11.75 15.49 -10.41
C SER A 31 -11.60 14.99 -11.85
N LEU A 32 -11.61 13.66 -12.03
CA LEU A 32 -11.68 12.99 -13.32
C LEU A 32 -12.68 11.81 -13.21
N PRO A 33 -13.99 12.05 -13.41
CA PRO A 33 -15.04 11.04 -13.20
C PRO A 33 -15.23 10.09 -14.39
N THR A 34 -14.52 10.31 -15.50
CA THR A 34 -14.71 9.59 -16.77
C THR A 34 -13.88 8.30 -16.87
N VAL A 35 -13.06 7.99 -15.85
CA VAL A 35 -12.20 6.80 -15.84
C VAL A 35 -13.06 5.54 -15.79
N LYS A 36 -12.91 4.67 -16.78
CA LYS A 36 -13.61 3.39 -16.89
C LYS A 36 -12.88 2.28 -16.14
N ASP A 37 -13.54 1.14 -16.02
CA ASP A 37 -12.91 -0.07 -15.52
C ASP A 37 -11.68 -0.45 -16.36
N PRO A 38 -10.60 -0.92 -15.74
CA PRO A 38 -9.38 -1.30 -16.44
C PRO A 38 -9.54 -2.55 -17.30
N GLU A 39 -8.65 -2.67 -18.28
CA GLU A 39 -8.40 -3.90 -19.02
C GLU A 39 -7.16 -4.62 -18.47
N ASP A 40 -7.26 -5.91 -18.20
CA ASP A 40 -6.14 -6.74 -17.76
C ASP A 40 -5.28 -7.10 -18.99
N LEU A 41 -3.98 -6.77 -18.93
CA LEU A 41 -3.03 -7.06 -20.01
C LEU A 41 -2.25 -8.35 -19.76
N VAL A 42 -1.76 -8.52 -18.53
CA VAL A 42 -0.98 -9.68 -18.09
C VAL A 42 -1.31 -9.95 -16.63
N CYS A 43 -1.52 -11.22 -16.29
CA CYS A 43 -1.69 -11.67 -14.91
C CYS A 43 -0.65 -12.75 -14.62
N CYS A 44 0.13 -12.56 -13.56
CA CYS A 44 1.26 -13.43 -13.27
C CYS A 44 1.47 -13.67 -11.77
N GLY A 45 2.19 -14.73 -11.43
CA GLY A 45 2.47 -15.11 -10.04
C GLY A 45 1.49 -16.15 -9.49
N SER A 46 1.50 -16.34 -8.17
CA SER A 46 0.70 -17.37 -7.53
C SER A 46 0.22 -16.95 -6.13
N LEU A 47 -0.98 -17.39 -5.77
CA LEU A 47 -1.65 -17.03 -4.53
C LEU A 47 -1.89 -18.26 -3.68
N GLU A 48 -1.52 -18.18 -2.41
CA GLU A 48 -2.01 -19.11 -1.39
C GLU A 48 -3.44 -18.76 -1.00
N TYR A 49 -4.20 -19.79 -0.64
CA TYR A 49 -5.58 -19.62 -0.18
C TYR A 49 -5.62 -19.05 1.23
N TYR A 50 -6.53 -18.11 1.46
CA TYR A 50 -6.76 -17.55 2.79
C TYR A 50 -7.34 -18.59 3.75
N ASP A 51 -6.80 -18.67 4.97
CA ASP A 51 -7.31 -19.53 6.03
C ASP A 51 -8.44 -18.82 6.81
N LYS A 52 -9.69 -19.22 6.52
CA LYS A 52 -10.89 -18.74 7.22
C LYS A 52 -10.87 -19.00 8.73
N SER A 53 -9.99 -19.85 9.25
CA SER A 53 -9.85 -20.04 10.70
C SER A 53 -9.43 -18.75 11.42
N TYR A 54 -8.70 -17.85 10.73
CA TYR A 54 -8.28 -16.55 11.27
C TYR A 54 -9.44 -15.57 11.47
N ASP A 55 -10.57 -15.74 10.76
CA ASP A 55 -11.77 -14.92 10.95
C ASP A 55 -12.46 -15.18 12.31
N ARG A 56 -12.07 -16.26 13.01
CA ARG A 56 -12.56 -16.59 14.37
C ARG A 56 -11.68 -16.05 15.50
N ILE A 57 -10.52 -15.46 15.18
CA ILE A 57 -9.64 -14.83 16.17
C ILE A 57 -10.34 -13.60 16.76
N ASN A 58 -10.25 -13.46 18.06
CA ASN A 58 -10.80 -12.34 18.84
C ASN A 58 -9.90 -12.10 20.06
N VAL A 59 -10.16 -11.04 20.84
CA VAL A 59 -9.27 -10.64 21.94
C VAL A 59 -9.15 -11.70 23.05
N LYS A 60 -10.11 -12.63 23.16
CA LYS A 60 -10.08 -13.74 24.14
C LYS A 60 -9.36 -14.98 23.62
N ASN A 61 -9.21 -15.09 22.31
CA ASN A 61 -8.55 -16.20 21.62
C ASN A 61 -7.54 -15.62 20.62
N GLU A 62 -6.62 -14.80 21.14
CA GLU A 62 -5.56 -14.19 20.36
C GLU A 62 -4.56 -15.24 19.84
N LYS A 63 -3.91 -14.95 18.72
CA LYS A 63 -2.91 -15.84 18.12
C LYS A 63 -1.56 -15.13 18.04
N PRO A 64 -0.44 -15.73 18.51
CA PRO A 64 0.88 -15.14 18.34
C PRO A 64 1.18 -14.86 16.86
N LEU A 65 1.71 -13.68 16.56
CA LEU A 65 2.27 -13.40 15.24
C LEU A 65 3.58 -14.18 15.10
N GLN A 66 3.70 -14.95 14.02
CA GLN A 66 4.85 -15.76 13.71
C GLN A 66 5.72 -15.00 12.71
N ARG A 67 7.04 -15.09 12.88
CA ARG A 67 7.97 -14.62 11.87
C ARG A 67 7.90 -15.57 10.68
N VAL A 68 7.62 -15.01 9.51
CA VAL A 68 7.61 -15.74 8.24
C VAL A 68 8.86 -15.34 7.47
N ASP A 69 9.63 -16.33 7.05
CA ASP A 69 10.82 -16.14 6.23
C ASP A 69 10.44 -16.33 4.75
N ARG A 70 10.06 -15.24 4.10
CA ARG A 70 9.68 -15.20 2.68
C ARG A 70 10.27 -13.98 2.01
N LEU A 71 10.57 -14.13 0.72
CA LEU A 71 11.06 -13.05 -0.11
C LEU A 71 9.92 -12.16 -0.58
N PHE A 72 10.02 -10.86 -0.27
CA PHE A 72 9.10 -9.82 -0.73
C PHE A 72 9.80 -8.93 -1.75
N HIS A 73 9.29 -8.92 -2.98
CA HIS A 73 9.83 -8.12 -4.06
C HIS A 73 9.21 -6.73 -4.06
N THR A 74 10.05 -5.69 -3.92
CA THR A 74 9.62 -4.28 -3.97
C THR A 74 10.17 -3.59 -5.22
N VAL A 75 10.11 -4.27 -6.37
CA VAL A 75 10.69 -3.80 -7.65
C VAL A 75 9.97 -2.55 -8.17
N THR A 76 10.74 -1.51 -8.55
CA THR A 76 10.23 -0.26 -9.14
C THR A 76 9.79 -0.44 -10.61
N THR A 77 9.16 0.58 -11.19
CA THR A 77 8.56 0.53 -12.52
C THR A 77 9.56 0.27 -13.64
N THR A 78 10.69 0.98 -13.67
CA THR A 78 11.67 0.80 -14.74
C THR A 78 12.48 -0.48 -14.63
N ASP A 79 12.50 -1.15 -13.48
CA ASP A 79 13.14 -2.45 -13.28
C ASP A 79 12.24 -3.65 -13.55
N ASP A 80 10.95 -3.41 -13.77
CA ASP A 80 9.98 -4.44 -14.06
C ASP A 80 10.10 -4.96 -15.51
N PRO A 81 10.41 -6.26 -15.72
CA PRO A 81 10.61 -6.80 -17.06
C PRO A 81 9.31 -6.87 -17.88
N ILE A 82 8.14 -7.00 -17.23
CA ILE A 82 6.85 -7.02 -17.91
C ILE A 82 6.50 -5.59 -18.36
N ILE A 83 6.71 -4.57 -17.51
CA ILE A 83 6.53 -3.17 -17.93
C ILE A 83 7.45 -2.84 -19.10
N ARG A 84 8.75 -3.20 -19.04
CA ARG A 84 9.69 -3.02 -20.16
C ARG A 84 9.22 -3.66 -21.47
N LYS A 85 8.51 -4.79 -21.40
CA LYS A 85 7.90 -5.44 -22.58
C LYS A 85 6.67 -4.66 -23.06
N LEU A 86 5.77 -4.28 -22.15
CA LEU A 86 4.54 -3.53 -22.46
C LEU A 86 4.82 -2.14 -23.02
N VAL A 87 5.93 -1.50 -22.63
CA VAL A 87 6.39 -0.22 -23.19
C VAL A 87 6.50 -0.24 -24.71
N LYS A 88 6.80 -1.40 -25.32
CA LYS A 88 6.93 -1.53 -26.77
C LYS A 88 5.60 -1.61 -27.50
N THR A 89 4.49 -1.86 -26.80
CA THR A 89 3.21 -2.21 -27.40
C THR A 89 2.03 -1.35 -26.94
N VAL A 90 2.01 -0.91 -25.68
CA VAL A 90 0.84 -0.25 -25.08
C VAL A 90 1.21 0.74 -23.99
N GLY A 91 0.41 1.80 -23.87
CA GLY A 91 0.56 2.81 -22.83
C GLY A 91 1.52 3.95 -23.20
N ASN A 92 1.45 5.01 -22.41
CA ASN A 92 2.42 6.10 -22.38
C ASN A 92 2.70 6.61 -20.97
N VAL A 93 2.05 6.05 -19.96
CA VAL A 93 2.37 6.29 -18.55
C VAL A 93 2.50 4.94 -17.84
N TYR A 94 3.60 4.76 -17.10
CA TYR A 94 3.91 3.51 -16.41
C TYR A 94 4.19 3.77 -14.93
N ALA A 95 3.62 2.93 -14.06
CA ALA A 95 3.79 3.02 -12.61
C ALA A 95 3.54 1.67 -11.91
N THR A 96 3.80 1.60 -10.61
CA THR A 96 3.26 0.55 -9.72
C THR A 96 2.10 1.10 -8.88
N ASP A 97 1.23 0.24 -8.37
CA ASP A 97 0.13 0.61 -7.49
C ASP A 97 0.58 1.34 -6.22
N ALA A 98 1.74 1.01 -5.64
CA ALA A 98 2.32 1.71 -4.50
C ALA A 98 2.65 3.18 -4.82
N ILE A 99 3.23 3.43 -5.99
CA ILE A 99 3.56 4.77 -6.48
C ILE A 99 2.28 5.55 -6.78
N LEU A 100 1.33 4.93 -7.49
CA LEU A 100 0.03 5.55 -7.78
C LEU A 100 -0.74 5.87 -6.51
N ALA A 101 -0.81 4.95 -5.54
CA ALA A 101 -1.48 5.17 -4.27
C ALA A 101 -0.88 6.35 -3.50
N CYS A 102 0.45 6.52 -3.54
CA CYS A 102 1.11 7.68 -2.93
C CYS A 102 0.68 9.00 -3.58
N LEU A 103 0.66 9.07 -4.92
CA LEU A 103 0.24 10.26 -5.66
C LEU A 103 -1.25 10.57 -5.43
N MET A 104 -2.10 9.56 -5.57
CA MET A 104 -3.55 9.66 -5.42
C MET A 104 -3.99 10.07 -4.00
N CYS A 105 -3.20 9.72 -2.98
CA CYS A 105 -3.49 10.02 -1.58
C CYS A 105 -2.66 11.19 -1.01
N CYS A 106 -1.97 11.96 -1.86
CA CYS A 106 -1.01 12.98 -1.42
C CYS A 106 -1.60 14.01 -0.44
N THR A 107 -2.89 14.38 -0.58
CA THR A 107 -3.56 15.36 0.29
C THR A 107 -3.75 14.89 1.73
N ARG A 108 -3.51 13.61 2.01
CA ARG A 108 -3.53 13.02 3.37
C ARG A 108 -2.14 12.82 3.96
N SER A 109 -1.08 13.01 3.16
CA SER A 109 0.29 12.84 3.62
C SER A 109 0.71 13.98 4.55
N ASN A 110 1.47 13.62 5.59
CA ASN A 110 2.10 14.56 6.51
C ASN A 110 3.62 14.41 6.46
N TYR A 111 4.12 13.18 6.32
CA TYR A 111 5.55 12.94 6.21
C TYR A 111 6.01 13.18 4.77
N SER A 112 7.28 13.60 4.61
CA SER A 112 7.89 13.81 3.30
C SER A 112 8.01 12.49 2.54
N TRP A 113 7.81 12.55 1.24
CA TRP A 113 8.04 11.47 0.28
C TRP A 113 8.46 12.08 -1.06
N ASP A 114 9.12 11.28 -1.90
CA ASP A 114 9.47 11.67 -3.26
C ASP A 114 9.27 10.50 -4.23
N ILE A 115 8.98 10.85 -5.47
CA ILE A 115 8.81 9.95 -6.62
C ILE A 115 9.62 10.57 -7.75
N VAL A 116 10.39 9.75 -8.46
CA VAL A 116 11.16 10.16 -9.63
C VAL A 116 10.30 9.96 -10.87
N ILE A 117 10.25 10.94 -11.75
CA ILE A 117 9.54 10.82 -13.02
C ILE A 117 10.57 10.93 -14.15
N GLU A 118 10.71 9.86 -14.93
CA GLU A 118 11.55 9.88 -16.13
C GLU A 118 10.67 10.02 -17.37
N LYS A 119 10.93 11.07 -18.16
CA LYS A 119 10.26 11.33 -19.43
C LYS A 119 11.18 10.99 -20.60
N VAL A 120 10.71 10.09 -21.47
CA VAL A 120 11.41 9.69 -22.71
C VAL A 120 10.42 9.73 -23.87
N GLY A 121 10.58 10.70 -24.77
CA GLY A 121 9.65 10.97 -25.86
C GLY A 121 8.26 11.32 -25.33
N ASP A 122 7.27 10.51 -25.69
CA ASP A 122 5.88 10.64 -25.28
C ASP A 122 5.53 9.78 -24.05
N LYS A 123 6.54 9.19 -23.38
CA LYS A 123 6.34 8.25 -22.27
C LYS A 123 6.82 8.80 -20.94
N LEU A 124 6.05 8.50 -19.88
CA LEU A 124 6.40 8.79 -18.50
C LEU A 124 6.56 7.50 -17.70
N PHE A 125 7.62 7.43 -16.92
CA PHE A 125 7.90 6.36 -15.97
C PHE A 125 7.94 6.96 -14.57
N PHE A 126 7.04 6.51 -13.71
CA PHE A 126 7.02 6.91 -12.30
C PHE A 126 7.75 5.85 -11.49
N ASP A 127 8.88 6.21 -10.91
CA ASP A 127 9.74 5.34 -10.12
C ASP A 127 9.87 5.81 -8.68
N LYS A 128 10.14 4.86 -7.78
CA LYS A 128 10.64 5.17 -6.44
C LYS A 128 12.16 5.05 -6.43
N ARG A 129 12.80 5.78 -5.52
CA ARG A 129 14.26 5.67 -5.35
C ARG A 129 14.63 4.45 -4.53
N ASP A 130 15.65 3.74 -5.00
CA ASP A 130 16.30 2.71 -4.21
C ASP A 130 16.89 3.30 -2.93
N ASN A 131 16.90 2.49 -1.86
CA ASN A 131 17.45 2.85 -0.55
C ASN A 131 16.72 3.99 0.19
N THR A 132 15.47 4.28 -0.16
CA THR A 132 14.59 5.18 0.60
C THR A 132 13.64 4.41 1.52
N GLU A 133 12.97 5.14 2.41
CA GLU A 133 11.93 4.58 3.29
C GLU A 133 10.55 4.48 2.60
N PHE A 134 10.47 4.57 1.26
CA PHE A 134 9.19 4.62 0.53
C PHE A 134 8.28 3.41 0.83
N ASP A 135 8.88 2.23 0.97
CA ASP A 135 8.14 0.99 1.25
C ASP A 135 7.79 0.82 2.74
N LEU A 136 8.30 1.68 3.63
CA LEU A 136 7.99 1.61 5.05
C LEU A 136 6.59 2.16 5.34
N LEU A 137 5.86 1.43 6.18
CA LEU A 137 4.53 1.82 6.62
C LEU A 137 4.59 2.86 7.75
N THR A 138 4.07 4.06 7.51
CA THR A 138 4.00 5.09 8.56
C THR A 138 3.07 4.68 9.70
N VAL A 139 3.36 5.17 10.92
CA VAL A 139 2.58 4.87 12.13
C VAL A 139 2.22 6.17 12.83
N ASN A 140 0.93 6.37 13.10
CA ASN A 140 0.35 7.56 13.72
C ASN A 140 0.73 8.87 13.00
N GLU A 141 0.91 8.82 11.67
CA GLU A 141 1.32 9.95 10.83
C GLU A 141 0.39 11.15 10.91
N THR A 142 -0.91 10.88 10.94
CA THR A 142 -1.96 11.90 10.91
C THR A 142 -2.64 12.06 12.28
N ALA A 143 -2.04 11.50 13.33
CA ALA A 143 -2.49 11.75 14.69
C ALA A 143 -2.30 13.23 15.05
N VAL A 144 -3.09 13.71 16.02
CA VAL A 144 -2.98 15.08 16.54
C VAL A 144 -1.56 15.34 17.08
N GLU A 145 -1.00 14.33 17.74
CA GLU A 145 0.39 14.32 18.19
C GLU A 145 1.09 13.08 17.60
N PRO A 146 1.79 13.24 16.46
CA PRO A 146 2.58 12.16 15.88
C PRO A 146 3.74 11.73 16.79
N PRO A 147 4.28 10.50 16.64
CA PRO A 147 5.40 10.02 17.47
C PRO A 147 6.63 10.94 17.39
N SER A 148 7.33 11.11 18.52
CA SER A 148 8.49 12.00 18.65
C SER A 148 9.78 11.41 18.04
N GLU A 149 10.63 12.27 17.49
CA GLU A 149 11.90 11.89 16.84
C GLU A 149 13.06 11.63 17.81
N GLU A 150 12.79 11.10 19.01
CA GLU A 150 13.85 10.76 19.93
C GLU A 150 14.70 9.60 19.37
N ALA A 151 15.90 9.94 18.90
CA ALA A 151 16.86 8.97 18.39
C ALA A 151 17.10 7.85 19.42
N ASN A 152 17.11 6.60 18.95
CA ASN A 152 17.21 5.38 19.76
C ASN A 152 15.98 5.01 20.60
N SER A 153 14.87 5.75 20.52
CA SER A 153 13.60 5.31 21.10
C SER A 153 12.99 4.17 20.29
N LEU A 154 12.47 3.13 20.96
CA LEU A 154 11.70 2.07 20.27
C LEU A 154 10.44 2.62 19.58
N ASN A 155 9.95 3.78 20.04
CA ASN A 155 8.76 4.44 19.53
C ASN A 155 9.10 5.64 18.62
N SER A 156 10.34 5.75 18.14
CA SER A 156 10.68 6.71 17.09
C SER A 156 9.94 6.37 15.79
N PRO A 157 9.57 7.36 14.95
CA PRO A 157 8.84 7.12 13.71
C PRO A 157 9.45 6.04 12.82
N ARG A 158 10.78 6.05 12.65
CA ARG A 158 11.51 5.06 11.86
C ARG A 158 11.41 3.65 12.44
N ASN A 159 11.61 3.49 13.75
CA ASN A 159 11.52 2.16 14.39
C ASN A 159 10.09 1.61 14.35
N LEU A 160 9.09 2.46 14.55
CA LEU A 160 7.68 2.08 14.40
C LEU A 160 7.35 1.70 12.96
N ALA A 161 7.91 2.39 11.97
CA ALA A 161 7.69 2.07 10.56
C ALA A 161 8.33 0.74 10.15
N LEU A 162 9.55 0.46 10.62
CA LEU A 162 10.21 -0.84 10.46
C LEU A 162 9.38 -1.96 11.09
N GLU A 163 8.91 -1.76 12.32
CA GLU A 163 8.07 -2.73 13.03
C GLU A 163 6.73 -2.95 12.31
N ALA A 164 6.03 -1.89 11.88
CA ALA A 164 4.76 -1.99 11.18
C ALA A 164 4.90 -2.74 9.85
N THR A 165 5.99 -2.49 9.12
CA THR A 165 6.31 -3.19 7.86
C THR A 165 6.59 -4.67 8.10
N PHE A 166 7.38 -4.98 9.13
CA PHE A 166 7.62 -6.36 9.57
C PHE A 166 6.32 -7.08 9.97
N ILE A 167 5.45 -6.43 10.75
CA ILE A 167 4.14 -6.97 11.13
C ILE A 167 3.30 -7.26 9.89
N ASN A 168 3.26 -6.31 8.94
CA ASN A 168 2.45 -6.44 7.73
C ASN A 168 2.94 -7.60 6.84
N HIS A 169 4.25 -7.73 6.64
CA HIS A 169 4.84 -8.86 5.92
C HIS A 169 4.47 -10.19 6.57
N ASN A 170 4.71 -10.35 7.87
CA ASN A 170 4.40 -11.59 8.58
C ASN A 170 2.91 -11.92 8.56
N PHE A 171 2.05 -10.95 8.86
CA PHE A 171 0.61 -11.14 8.90
C PHE A 171 0.07 -11.56 7.53
N SER A 172 0.52 -10.90 6.45
CA SER A 172 0.05 -11.19 5.08
C SER A 172 0.24 -12.66 4.68
N GLN A 173 1.27 -13.32 5.20
CA GLN A 173 1.61 -14.71 4.87
C GLN A 173 1.07 -15.69 5.92
N GLN A 174 1.09 -15.32 7.20
CA GLN A 174 0.67 -16.20 8.29
C GLN A 174 -0.81 -16.56 8.22
N VAL A 175 -1.67 -15.68 7.68
CA VAL A 175 -3.11 -15.93 7.54
C VAL A 175 -3.47 -16.82 6.35
N LEU A 176 -2.48 -17.36 5.65
CA LEU A 176 -2.65 -18.19 4.47
C LEU A 176 -2.43 -19.66 4.81
N LYS A 177 -2.92 -20.52 3.93
CA LYS A 177 -2.71 -21.97 4.01
C LYS A 177 -1.37 -22.35 3.39
N THR A 178 -0.31 -22.20 4.18
CA THR A 178 1.05 -22.58 3.75
C THR A 178 1.19 -24.08 3.54
N GLY A 179 1.85 -24.49 2.46
CA GLY A 179 2.09 -25.90 2.12
C GLY A 179 0.95 -26.57 1.35
N GLU A 180 -0.15 -25.86 1.09
CA GLU A 180 -1.21 -26.29 0.18
C GLU A 180 -0.96 -25.83 -1.26
N ALA A 181 -1.72 -26.39 -2.21
CA ALA A 181 -1.63 -25.99 -3.61
C ALA A 181 -2.03 -24.52 -3.79
N ARG A 182 -1.19 -23.75 -4.47
CA ARG A 182 -1.45 -22.35 -4.82
C ARG A 182 -2.35 -22.24 -6.04
N TYR A 183 -3.13 -21.18 -6.09
CA TYR A 183 -3.72 -20.71 -7.35
C TYR A 183 -2.63 -20.08 -8.20
N LYS A 184 -2.41 -20.60 -9.42
CA LYS A 184 -1.41 -20.09 -10.36
C LYS A 184 -2.09 -19.31 -11.47
N PHE A 185 -1.59 -18.12 -11.77
CA PHE A 185 -1.98 -17.39 -12.96
C PHE A 185 -1.29 -17.97 -14.20
N GLU A 186 -1.64 -17.44 -15.38
CA GLU A 186 -1.11 -17.91 -16.67
C GLU A 186 0.41 -17.80 -16.74
N GLU A 187 0.96 -16.69 -16.23
CA GLU A 187 2.39 -16.42 -16.23
C GLU A 187 3.00 -16.58 -14.83
N ALA A 188 4.26 -17.00 -14.77
CA ALA A 188 5.01 -17.12 -13.51
C ALA A 188 5.37 -15.76 -12.90
N ASN A 189 5.79 -15.73 -11.63
CA ASN A 189 6.25 -14.49 -11.00
C ASN A 189 7.50 -13.97 -11.76
N PRO A 190 7.47 -12.73 -12.31
CA PRO A 190 8.54 -12.22 -13.17
C PRO A 190 9.81 -11.80 -12.44
N PHE A 191 9.80 -11.82 -11.09
CA PHE A 191 10.91 -11.40 -10.25
C PHE A 191 11.70 -12.56 -9.65
N VAL A 192 11.24 -13.78 -9.90
CA VAL A 192 11.79 -15.00 -9.30
C VAL A 192 12.75 -15.65 -10.28
N SER A 193 13.89 -16.10 -9.78
CA SER A 193 14.85 -16.87 -10.58
C SER A 193 14.47 -18.36 -10.64
N ASP A 194 14.94 -19.10 -11.65
CA ASP A 194 14.61 -20.53 -11.80
C ASP A 194 15.07 -21.40 -10.60
N ASP A 195 16.00 -20.89 -9.79
CA ASP A 195 16.55 -21.56 -8.60
C ASP A 195 15.70 -21.34 -7.33
N GLU A 196 14.83 -20.33 -7.32
CA GLU A 196 13.98 -20.01 -6.17
C GLU A 196 12.72 -20.89 -6.18
N THR A 197 12.45 -21.54 -5.06
CA THR A 197 11.29 -22.45 -4.96
C THR A 197 10.02 -21.69 -4.61
N ASP A 198 8.85 -22.19 -5.07
CA ASP A 198 7.53 -21.63 -4.75
C ASP A 198 7.33 -21.39 -3.23
N GLY A 199 8.04 -22.11 -2.35
CA GLY A 199 7.94 -21.98 -0.89
C GLY A 199 8.71 -20.78 -0.28
N GLU A 200 9.72 -20.26 -0.97
CA GLU A 200 10.58 -19.16 -0.49
C GLU A 200 9.99 -17.79 -0.82
N VAL A 201 9.18 -17.70 -1.88
CA VAL A 201 8.58 -16.45 -2.34
C VAL A 201 7.24 -16.20 -1.64
N ALA A 202 7.00 -14.96 -1.23
CA ALA A 202 5.71 -14.51 -0.71
C ALA A 202 4.55 -14.87 -1.65
N SER A 203 3.39 -15.20 -1.09
CA SER A 203 2.14 -15.30 -1.83
C SER A 203 1.81 -13.91 -2.36
N VAL A 204 1.92 -13.75 -3.67
CA VAL A 204 1.62 -12.51 -4.38
C VAL A 204 1.35 -12.83 -5.85
N ALA A 205 0.38 -12.14 -6.41
CA ALA A 205 0.15 -12.11 -7.84
C ALA A 205 0.06 -10.68 -8.34
N TYR A 206 0.58 -10.46 -9.54
CA TYR A 206 0.63 -9.17 -10.19
C TYR A 206 -0.35 -9.14 -11.36
N ARG A 207 -1.16 -8.09 -11.43
CA ARG A 207 -1.99 -7.77 -12.60
C ARG A 207 -1.48 -6.49 -13.22
N TYR A 208 -1.11 -6.55 -14.49
CA TYR A 208 -0.76 -5.38 -15.29
C TYR A 208 -2.03 -4.91 -15.97
N ARG A 209 -2.49 -3.73 -15.57
CA ARG A 209 -3.80 -3.22 -15.94
C ARG A 209 -3.66 -1.92 -16.70
N LYS A 210 -4.57 -1.67 -17.64
CA LYS A 210 -4.59 -0.49 -18.50
C LYS A 210 -5.83 0.36 -18.23
N TRP A 211 -5.63 1.67 -18.09
CA TRP A 211 -6.70 2.67 -18.02
C TRP A 211 -6.53 3.70 -19.13
N ASP A 212 -7.64 4.07 -19.76
CA ASP A 212 -7.75 5.28 -20.57
C ASP A 212 -8.14 6.44 -19.65
N LEU A 213 -7.27 7.45 -19.57
CA LEU A 213 -7.47 8.63 -18.74
C LEU A 213 -7.91 9.85 -19.57
N ASP A 214 -8.43 9.63 -20.78
CA ASP A 214 -8.80 10.63 -21.79
C ASP A 214 -7.62 11.41 -22.37
N ASN A 215 -7.86 12.15 -23.47
CA ASN A 215 -6.86 13.01 -24.14
C ASN A 215 -5.56 12.27 -24.49
N GLY A 216 -5.66 11.00 -24.89
CA GLY A 216 -4.53 10.19 -25.33
C GLY A 216 -3.59 9.72 -24.22
N ILE A 217 -3.97 9.86 -22.94
CA ILE A 217 -3.21 9.32 -21.82
C ILE A 217 -3.68 7.89 -21.53
N VAL A 218 -2.78 6.93 -21.69
CA VAL A 218 -3.00 5.52 -21.42
C VAL A 218 -2.05 5.06 -20.33
N LEU A 219 -2.60 4.90 -19.13
CA LEU A 219 -1.88 4.41 -17.97
C LEU A 219 -1.78 2.89 -18.00
N VAL A 220 -0.59 2.36 -17.78
CA VAL A 220 -0.33 0.95 -17.51
C VAL A 220 0.30 0.85 -16.12
N ALA A 221 -0.30 0.07 -15.23
CA ALA A 221 0.25 -0.10 -13.89
C ALA A 221 0.27 -1.56 -13.46
N ARG A 222 1.30 -1.91 -12.68
CA ARG A 222 1.34 -3.18 -11.94
C ARG A 222 0.54 -3.03 -10.65
N CYS A 223 -0.44 -3.89 -10.45
CA CYS A 223 -1.25 -3.99 -9.24
C CYS A 223 -1.12 -5.38 -8.61
N GLU A 224 -1.46 -5.50 -7.32
CA GLU A 224 -1.13 -6.71 -6.55
C GLU A 224 -2.32 -7.31 -5.81
N HIS A 225 -2.39 -8.64 -5.76
CA HIS A 225 -3.21 -9.40 -4.82
C HIS A 225 -2.33 -10.21 -3.89
N ASP A 226 -2.74 -10.32 -2.63
CA ASP A 226 -1.98 -11.02 -1.59
C ASP A 226 -2.47 -12.48 -1.42
N SER A 227 -3.75 -12.75 -1.70
CA SER A 227 -4.35 -14.08 -1.52
C SER A 227 -5.62 -14.26 -2.35
N VAL A 228 -6.10 -15.51 -2.43
CA VAL A 228 -7.38 -15.89 -3.01
C VAL A 228 -8.23 -16.65 -1.99
N LEU A 229 -9.55 -16.54 -2.12
CA LEU A 229 -10.53 -17.28 -1.36
C LEU A 229 -11.47 -18.02 -2.30
N GLN A 230 -11.62 -19.33 -2.12
CA GLN A 230 -12.68 -20.07 -2.80
C GLN A 230 -13.96 -20.02 -1.96
N VAL A 231 -15.05 -19.55 -2.58
CA VAL A 231 -16.38 -19.57 -1.98
C VAL A 231 -17.11 -20.89 -2.31
N PRO A 232 -18.14 -21.30 -1.54
CA PRO A 232 -18.77 -22.62 -1.68
C PRO A 232 -19.37 -22.92 -3.07
N ASN A 233 -19.70 -21.90 -3.86
CA ASN A 233 -20.20 -22.05 -5.22
C ASN A 233 -19.08 -22.31 -6.26
N GLY A 234 -17.81 -22.31 -5.83
CA GLY A 234 -16.65 -22.54 -6.68
C GLY A 234 -15.94 -21.27 -7.17
N ASP A 235 -16.57 -20.10 -7.02
CA ASP A 235 -15.99 -18.84 -7.47
C ASP A 235 -14.77 -18.46 -6.62
N LEU A 236 -13.87 -17.71 -7.24
CA LEU A 236 -12.67 -17.18 -6.59
C LEU A 236 -12.87 -15.70 -6.25
N GLN A 237 -12.43 -15.32 -5.06
CA GLN A 237 -12.39 -13.94 -4.60
C GLN A 237 -10.96 -13.55 -4.29
N PHE A 238 -10.48 -12.47 -4.89
CA PHE A 238 -9.12 -11.96 -4.72
C PHE A 238 -9.05 -10.98 -3.55
N LEU A 239 -7.98 -11.08 -2.77
CA LEU A 239 -7.83 -10.39 -1.51
C LEU A 239 -6.60 -9.48 -1.51
N THR A 240 -6.78 -8.28 -0.98
CA THR A 240 -5.68 -7.45 -0.46
C THR A 240 -5.64 -7.61 1.06
N ILE A 241 -4.50 -7.97 1.64
CA ILE A 241 -4.33 -8.26 3.07
C ILE A 241 -3.33 -7.28 3.67
N LYS A 242 -3.76 -6.52 4.68
CA LYS A 242 -2.93 -5.54 5.38
C LYS A 242 -3.09 -5.67 6.91
N ALA A 243 -2.12 -5.20 7.67
CA ALA A 243 -2.12 -5.28 9.13
C ALA A 243 -2.07 -3.87 9.76
N LEU A 244 -3.08 -3.55 10.56
CA LEU A 244 -3.02 -2.44 11.51
C LEU A 244 -2.20 -2.88 12.73
N ASN A 245 -1.45 -1.94 13.30
CA ASN A 245 -0.56 -2.23 14.42
C ASN A 245 -0.80 -1.28 15.62
N GLU A 246 -0.96 -1.86 16.81
CA GLU A 246 -1.00 -1.15 18.09
C GLU A 246 0.35 -1.32 18.81
N TRP A 247 0.99 -0.20 19.17
CA TRP A 247 2.27 -0.18 19.90
C TRP A 247 2.05 0.13 21.38
N ASP A 248 1.76 1.39 21.72
CA ASP A 248 1.39 1.83 23.08
C ASP A 248 0.16 2.74 22.99
N SER A 249 -1.00 2.23 23.40
CA SER A 249 -2.27 2.96 23.32
C SER A 249 -2.32 4.21 24.20
N LYS A 250 -1.55 4.24 25.30
CA LYS A 250 -1.49 5.41 26.20
C LYS A 250 -0.65 6.52 25.60
N LEU A 251 0.51 6.17 25.04
CA LEU A 251 1.41 7.15 24.42
C LEU A 251 0.91 7.64 23.06
N SER A 252 0.20 6.79 22.29
CA SER A 252 -0.36 7.15 20.99
C SER A 252 -1.64 8.00 21.06
N GLY A 253 -2.17 8.25 22.26
CA GLY A 253 -3.50 8.85 22.44
C GLY A 253 -4.61 8.00 21.81
N GLY A 254 -4.40 6.68 21.77
CA GLY A 254 -5.25 5.69 21.13
C GLY A 254 -6.21 5.01 22.11
N VAL A 255 -6.89 4.00 21.59
CA VAL A 255 -7.83 3.16 22.34
C VAL A 255 -7.16 1.81 22.55
N ASP A 256 -7.21 1.25 23.76
CA ASP A 256 -6.67 -0.10 24.04
C ASP A 256 -7.50 -1.19 23.34
N TRP A 257 -6.90 -1.84 22.34
CA TRP A 257 -7.59 -2.82 21.50
C TRP A 257 -8.05 -4.04 22.28
N ARG A 258 -7.28 -4.51 23.28
CA ARG A 258 -7.66 -5.72 24.05
C ARG A 258 -8.98 -5.54 24.80
N HIS A 259 -9.31 -4.31 25.18
CA HIS A 259 -10.56 -4.00 25.86
C HIS A 259 -11.69 -3.60 24.91
N LYS A 260 -11.38 -3.19 23.68
CA LYS A 260 -12.30 -2.41 22.84
C LYS A 260 -12.60 -3.04 21.48
N LEU A 261 -11.78 -3.96 20.98
CA LEU A 261 -12.00 -4.57 19.66
C LEU A 261 -13.31 -5.37 19.58
N ASP A 262 -13.66 -6.08 20.65
CA ASP A 262 -14.86 -6.94 20.71
C ASP A 262 -16.14 -6.16 21.05
N VAL A 263 -16.02 -5.02 21.75
CA VAL A 263 -17.18 -4.26 22.25
C VAL A 263 -17.43 -2.98 21.45
N GLN A 264 -16.38 -2.36 20.93
CA GLN A 264 -16.41 -1.04 20.27
C GLN A 264 -15.53 -1.03 19.00
N ARG A 265 -15.64 -2.06 18.17
CA ARG A 265 -14.85 -2.23 16.94
C ARG A 265 -14.86 -0.99 16.04
N GLY A 266 -16.02 -0.37 15.84
CA GLY A 266 -16.14 0.86 15.05
C GLY A 266 -15.36 2.05 15.63
N GLY A 267 -15.28 2.14 16.96
CA GLY A 267 -14.50 3.18 17.65
C GLY A 267 -12.98 2.97 17.53
N VAL A 268 -12.53 1.72 17.56
CA VAL A 268 -11.12 1.36 17.28
C VAL A 268 -10.78 1.77 15.85
N LEU A 269 -11.57 1.36 14.87
CA LEU A 269 -11.34 1.72 13.48
C LEU A 269 -11.39 3.23 13.23
N ALA A 270 -12.33 3.96 13.83
CA ALA A 270 -12.39 5.42 13.71
C ALA A 270 -11.12 6.09 14.24
N THR A 271 -10.54 5.55 15.32
CA THR A 271 -9.26 6.02 15.87
C THR A 271 -8.12 5.78 14.88
N GLU A 272 -8.06 4.58 14.28
CA GLU A 272 -7.07 4.23 13.26
C GLU A 272 -7.20 5.07 11.99
N LEU A 273 -8.43 5.33 11.55
CA LEU A 273 -8.70 6.17 10.38
C LEU A 273 -8.21 7.60 10.59
N ARG A 274 -8.34 8.14 11.80
CA ARG A 274 -7.83 9.47 12.14
C ARG A 274 -6.30 9.48 12.22
N ASN A 275 -5.71 8.49 12.89
CA ASN A 275 -4.29 8.48 13.21
C ASN A 275 -3.39 8.00 12.05
N ASN A 276 -3.95 7.21 11.12
CA ASN A 276 -3.23 6.58 10.02
C ASN A 276 -3.89 6.85 8.65
N ALA A 277 -4.47 8.04 8.47
CA ALA A 277 -5.36 8.37 7.35
C ALA A 277 -4.69 8.17 5.96
N CYS A 278 -3.42 8.57 5.82
CA CYS A 278 -2.65 8.37 4.59
C CYS A 278 -2.43 6.88 4.30
N LYS A 279 -1.95 6.12 5.29
CA LYS A 279 -1.68 4.67 5.18
C LYS A 279 -2.94 3.89 4.76
N LEU A 280 -4.07 4.11 5.42
CA LEU A 280 -5.31 3.40 5.10
C LEU A 280 -5.86 3.82 3.73
N ALA A 281 -5.74 5.09 3.34
CA ALA A 281 -6.12 5.53 2.00
C ALA A 281 -5.27 4.85 0.92
N LYS A 282 -3.94 4.80 1.09
CA LYS A 282 -3.04 4.14 0.13
C LYS A 282 -3.40 2.66 -0.06
N TRP A 283 -3.63 1.93 1.02
CA TRP A 283 -4.05 0.52 0.95
C TRP A 283 -5.40 0.33 0.24
N THR A 284 -6.33 1.25 0.47
CA THR A 284 -7.64 1.21 -0.18
C THR A 284 -7.51 1.47 -1.68
N VAL A 285 -6.69 2.45 -2.09
CA VAL A 285 -6.38 2.69 -3.50
C VAL A 285 -5.72 1.49 -4.15
N GLN A 286 -4.73 0.86 -3.49
CA GLN A 286 -4.10 -0.37 -4.00
C GLN A 286 -5.14 -1.47 -4.25
N ALA A 287 -6.03 -1.72 -3.29
CA ALA A 287 -7.09 -2.73 -3.45
C ALA A 287 -8.08 -2.39 -4.58
N LEU A 288 -8.41 -1.11 -4.76
CA LEU A 288 -9.27 -0.63 -5.85
C LEU A 288 -8.61 -0.77 -7.23
N LEU A 289 -7.35 -0.35 -7.36
CA LEU A 289 -6.58 -0.47 -8.60
C LEU A 289 -6.36 -1.94 -8.98
N ALA A 290 -6.08 -2.79 -7.99
CA ALA A 290 -5.96 -4.23 -8.19
C ALA A 290 -7.30 -4.90 -8.54
N GLY A 291 -8.44 -4.26 -8.29
CA GLY A 291 -9.77 -4.86 -8.44
C GLY A 291 -9.97 -6.04 -7.48
N SER A 292 -9.45 -5.93 -6.26
CA SER A 292 -9.66 -6.93 -5.21
C SER A 292 -11.13 -6.97 -4.80
N ASP A 293 -11.70 -8.17 -4.65
CA ASP A 293 -13.06 -8.34 -4.15
C ASP A 293 -13.18 -7.85 -2.70
N TYR A 294 -12.14 -8.10 -1.90
CA TYR A 294 -12.08 -7.69 -0.51
C TYR A 294 -10.70 -7.19 -0.10
N ILE A 295 -10.71 -6.20 0.78
CA ILE A 295 -9.57 -5.84 1.61
C ILE A 295 -9.77 -6.41 3.02
N LYS A 296 -8.79 -7.14 3.53
CA LYS A 296 -8.77 -7.71 4.88
C LYS A 296 -7.72 -7.01 5.74
N PHE A 297 -8.13 -6.61 6.94
CA PHE A 297 -7.28 -6.01 7.96
C PHE A 297 -7.06 -6.97 9.13
N GLY A 298 -5.81 -7.16 9.51
CA GLY A 298 -5.42 -7.73 10.80
C GLY A 298 -5.26 -6.64 11.86
N TYR A 299 -5.72 -6.91 13.07
CA TYR A 299 -5.42 -6.08 14.24
C TYR A 299 -4.32 -6.76 15.05
N VAL A 300 -3.09 -6.25 14.91
CA VAL A 300 -1.91 -6.80 15.57
C VAL A 300 -1.43 -5.86 16.66
N SER A 301 -1.17 -6.36 17.86
CA SER A 301 -0.69 -5.57 19.00
C SER A 301 0.59 -6.17 19.56
N ARG A 302 1.48 -5.34 20.10
CA ARG A 302 2.61 -5.83 20.91
C ARG A 302 2.08 -6.67 22.09
N VAL A 303 2.83 -7.70 22.50
CA VAL A 303 2.50 -8.47 23.73
C VAL A 303 2.71 -7.60 24.96
N GLN A 304 3.83 -6.86 24.99
CA GLN A 304 4.14 -5.87 26.01
C GLN A 304 4.50 -4.55 25.32
N VAL A 305 3.94 -3.43 25.79
CA VAL A 305 4.10 -2.12 25.11
C VAL A 305 5.57 -1.66 24.98
N ARG A 306 6.46 -2.17 25.83
CA ARG A 306 7.91 -1.87 25.84
C ARG A 306 8.76 -2.88 25.08
N ASP A 307 8.15 -3.89 24.46
CA ASP A 307 8.83 -4.94 23.71
C ASP A 307 8.26 -5.02 22.29
N SER A 308 9.03 -4.53 21.31
CA SER A 308 8.67 -4.57 19.88
C SER A 308 9.05 -5.88 19.19
N SER A 309 9.52 -6.90 19.93
CA SER A 309 9.94 -8.18 19.34
C SER A 309 8.85 -9.23 19.28
N LYS A 310 7.73 -9.03 20.00
CA LYS A 310 6.64 -10.01 20.12
C LYS A 310 5.28 -9.36 19.91
N HIS A 311 4.48 -9.96 19.04
CA HIS A 311 3.15 -9.47 18.67
C HIS A 311 2.10 -10.57 18.72
N VAL A 312 0.86 -10.17 18.86
CA VAL A 312 -0.32 -11.03 18.82
C VAL A 312 -1.38 -10.45 17.91
N ILE A 313 -2.06 -11.33 17.18
CA ILE A 313 -3.22 -11.03 16.36
C ILE A 313 -4.45 -11.07 17.27
N LEU A 314 -5.12 -9.93 17.39
CA LEU A 314 -6.31 -9.75 18.22
C LEU A 314 -7.61 -9.97 17.45
N GLY A 315 -7.57 -9.93 16.12
CA GLY A 315 -8.70 -10.20 15.27
C GLY A 315 -8.46 -9.78 13.82
N THR A 316 -9.42 -10.11 12.96
CA THR A 316 -9.44 -9.69 11.56
C THR A 316 -10.75 -9.01 11.21
N GLN A 317 -10.74 -8.21 10.16
CA GLN A 317 -11.92 -7.56 9.61
C GLN A 317 -11.83 -7.47 8.10
N GLN A 318 -12.97 -7.51 7.43
CA GLN A 318 -13.06 -7.54 5.98
C GLN A 318 -13.99 -6.46 5.48
N TYR A 319 -13.64 -5.85 4.35
CA TYR A 319 -14.43 -4.83 3.67
C TYR A 319 -14.38 -5.03 2.16
N LYS A 320 -15.44 -4.65 1.46
CA LYS A 320 -15.30 -4.36 0.03
C LYS A 320 -14.53 -3.06 -0.13
N PRO A 321 -13.54 -2.96 -1.04
CA PRO A 321 -12.74 -1.75 -1.17
C PRO A 321 -13.56 -0.49 -1.48
N THR A 322 -14.63 -0.59 -2.28
CA THR A 322 -15.53 0.51 -2.63
C THR A 322 -16.34 1.03 -1.44
N GLU A 323 -16.86 0.12 -0.60
CA GLU A 323 -17.56 0.46 0.64
C GLU A 323 -16.61 1.10 1.64
N PHE A 324 -15.38 0.58 1.76
CA PHE A 324 -14.36 1.13 2.65
C PHE A 324 -13.89 2.52 2.18
N ALA A 325 -13.68 2.72 0.88
CA ALA A 325 -13.35 4.03 0.31
C ALA A 325 -14.38 5.09 0.70
N THR A 326 -15.67 4.75 0.61
CA THR A 326 -16.76 5.62 1.05
C THR A 326 -16.66 5.90 2.56
N GLN A 327 -16.43 4.88 3.38
CA GLN A 327 -16.30 5.01 4.83
C GLN A 327 -15.14 5.94 5.23
N ILE A 328 -14.04 5.96 4.48
CA ILE A 328 -12.86 6.78 4.76
C ILE A 328 -12.84 8.11 3.99
N ASN A 329 -13.96 8.48 3.35
CA ASN A 329 -14.13 9.67 2.53
C ASN A 329 -13.07 9.78 1.40
N LEU A 330 -12.70 8.66 0.79
CA LEU A 330 -11.79 8.58 -0.35
C LEU A 330 -12.61 8.60 -1.64
N ASN A 331 -12.44 9.66 -2.44
CA ASN A 331 -13.09 9.82 -3.73
C ASN A 331 -12.10 9.47 -4.86
N MET A 332 -12.40 8.42 -5.63
CA MET A 332 -11.55 7.99 -6.74
C MET A 332 -11.52 9.01 -7.89
N ASP A 333 -12.58 9.78 -8.12
CA ASP A 333 -12.56 10.85 -9.12
C ASP A 333 -11.51 11.90 -8.76
N ASN A 334 -11.39 12.24 -7.47
CA ASN A 334 -10.36 13.16 -6.99
C ASN A 334 -8.96 12.54 -7.12
N ALA A 335 -8.78 11.29 -6.71
CA ALA A 335 -7.52 10.56 -6.87
C ALA A 335 -7.03 10.54 -8.33
N TRP A 336 -7.93 10.22 -9.27
CA TRP A 336 -7.64 10.26 -10.70
C TRP A 336 -7.36 11.68 -11.20
N GLY A 337 -8.11 12.67 -10.73
CA GLY A 337 -7.87 14.09 -11.06
C GLY A 337 -6.49 14.57 -10.63
N ILE A 338 -6.03 14.18 -9.43
CA ILE A 338 -4.69 14.48 -8.93
C ILE A 338 -3.63 13.84 -9.83
N LEU A 339 -3.73 12.53 -10.08
CA LEU A 339 -2.78 11.83 -10.93
C LEU A 339 -2.72 12.45 -12.33
N ARG A 340 -3.88 12.74 -12.91
CA ARG A 340 -4.01 13.33 -14.24
C ARG A 340 -3.33 14.70 -14.33
N CYS A 341 -3.52 15.54 -13.33
CA CYS A 341 -2.87 16.85 -13.26
C CYS A 341 -1.34 16.73 -13.27
N ILE A 342 -0.79 15.79 -12.50
CA ILE A 342 0.67 15.54 -12.45
C ILE A 342 1.18 15.02 -13.80
N ILE A 343 0.46 14.07 -14.41
CA ILE A 343 0.79 13.56 -15.75
C ILE A 343 0.82 14.70 -16.78
N ASP A 344 -0.21 15.55 -16.81
CA ASP A 344 -0.31 16.65 -17.78
C ASP A 344 0.80 17.69 -17.60
N LEU A 345 1.24 17.94 -16.36
CA LEU A 345 2.37 18.81 -16.07
C LEU A 345 3.67 18.20 -16.61
N CYS A 346 3.90 16.90 -16.37
CA CYS A 346 5.11 16.20 -16.79
C CYS A 346 5.17 16.01 -18.31
N MET A 347 4.06 15.70 -18.96
CA MET A 347 3.98 15.54 -20.42
C MET A 347 4.38 16.80 -21.19
N LYS A 348 4.19 17.99 -20.61
CA LYS A 348 4.59 19.28 -21.20
C LYS A 348 6.09 19.57 -21.09
N GLN A 349 6.81 18.82 -20.25
CA GLN A 349 8.22 19.05 -20.03
C GLN A 349 9.08 18.39 -21.12
N LYS A 350 10.36 18.78 -21.15
CA LYS A 350 11.35 18.13 -22.02
C LYS A 350 11.65 16.72 -21.53
N ASP A 351 12.29 15.91 -22.36
CA ASP A 351 12.80 14.63 -21.91
C ASP A 351 13.86 14.83 -20.83
N GLY A 352 13.86 13.94 -19.84
CA GLY A 352 14.71 14.06 -18.66
C GLY A 352 14.12 13.45 -17.40
N LYS A 353 14.79 13.68 -16.28
CA LYS A 353 14.39 13.23 -14.94
C LYS A 353 13.85 14.40 -14.13
N TYR A 354 12.74 14.15 -13.43
CA TYR A 354 12.01 15.10 -12.59
C TYR A 354 11.84 14.55 -11.19
#